data_AF-A0A332M265-F1
#
_entry.id   AF-A0A332M265-F1
#
_cell.length_a   1.000
_cell.length_b   1.000
_cell.length_c   1.000
_cell.angle_alpha   90.00
_cell.angle_beta   90.00
_cell.angle_gamma   90.00
#
_symmetry.space_group_name_H-M   'P 1'
#
loop_
_entity.id
_entity.type
_entity.pdbx_description
1 polymer ?
#
loop_
_entity_poly.entity_id
_entity_poly.type
_entity_poly.pdbx_seq_one_letter_code
_entity_poly.pdbx_strand_id
1 'polypeptide(L)'
;MDFNGLSCLFPGDYPDNFGHQFRLAELVKEPMVLIQGLSDLCLYIGKYMFDPDFTLVSRLKVEETFQKTFHEACYYCYLEQLGIPTEFLPQEGIPDTLKQLVNSLVVLVNKRSDRLCCPDTACGDDSPLQSLVVELIRQSQAQTHPLDNDAEHDVHFTEAQLCFSRAIHWLTQDSIRRQINVSSLLKEMENHARKRLQPRKWLGKACLSEEIASLLDEHSDNPYYLREAFSDMGTRMQAFSREAFGHVNPVRIAV
;
A
#
# COMPACT_ATOMS: atom_id res chain seq x y z
N MET A 1 -2.38 -0.03 12.78
CA MET A 1 -3.39 -1.02 12.41
C MET A 1 -3.54 -0.92 10.91
N ASP A 2 -3.27 -2.02 10.21
CA ASP A 2 -3.39 -2.14 8.76
C ASP A 2 -4.85 -2.42 8.40
N PHE A 3 -5.67 -1.38 8.48
CA PHE A 3 -7.12 -1.50 8.44
C PHE A 3 -7.73 -1.93 7.09
N ASN A 4 -6.89 -2.04 6.05
CA ASN A 4 -7.30 -2.48 4.71
C ASN A 4 -6.74 -3.86 4.35
N GLY A 5 -6.00 -4.50 5.26
CA GLY A 5 -5.18 -5.65 4.90
C GLY A 5 -4.12 -5.33 3.83
N LEU A 6 -3.78 -4.06 3.57
CA LEU A 6 -2.85 -3.68 2.51
C LEU A 6 -1.38 -3.97 2.85
N SER A 7 -1.07 -4.09 4.14
CA SER A 7 0.18 -4.66 4.65
C SER A 7 0.15 -6.19 4.64
N CYS A 8 -1.04 -6.79 4.53
CA CYS A 8 -1.31 -8.23 4.55
C CYS A 8 -1.59 -8.86 3.16
N LEU A 9 -1.80 -8.03 2.13
CA LEU A 9 -2.25 -8.43 0.79
C LEU A 9 -1.30 -7.91 -0.26
N PHE A 10 -0.18 -8.61 -0.36
CA PHE A 10 0.57 -8.63 -1.60
C PHE A 10 -0.15 -9.66 -2.48
N PRO A 11 -0.83 -9.25 -3.57
CA PRO A 11 -1.53 -10.20 -4.44
C PRO A 11 -0.59 -11.22 -5.10
N GLY A 12 0.73 -11.02 -5.00
CA GLY A 12 1.73 -11.99 -5.49
C GLY A 12 2.17 -13.06 -4.49
N ASP A 13 1.88 -12.94 -3.20
CA ASP A 13 2.50 -13.79 -2.16
C ASP A 13 1.63 -14.95 -1.69
N TYR A 14 0.32 -14.86 -1.92
CA TYR A 14 -0.61 -15.89 -1.51
C TYR A 14 -1.20 -16.54 -2.75
N PRO A 15 -1.12 -17.88 -2.90
CA PRO A 15 -1.98 -18.55 -3.86
C PRO A 15 -3.41 -18.17 -3.51
N ASP A 16 -4.21 -17.79 -4.52
CA ASP A 16 -5.62 -17.46 -4.35
C ASP A 16 -6.37 -18.73 -3.89
N ASN A 17 -6.30 -18.97 -2.59
CA ASN A 17 -6.78 -20.16 -1.94
C ASN A 17 -7.86 -19.78 -0.93
N PHE A 18 -8.69 -20.76 -0.60
CA PHE A 18 -9.81 -20.57 0.32
C PHE A 18 -9.38 -19.92 1.65
N GLY A 19 -8.22 -20.29 2.20
CA GLY A 19 -7.71 -19.73 3.45
C GLY A 19 -7.30 -18.26 3.37
N HIS A 20 -6.83 -17.80 2.22
CA HIS A 20 -6.51 -16.40 1.94
C HIS A 20 -7.79 -15.60 1.72
N GLN A 21 -8.71 -16.09 0.88
CA GLN A 21 -10.02 -15.48 0.65
C GLN A 21 -10.84 -15.35 1.95
N PHE A 22 -10.75 -16.36 2.83
CA PHE A 22 -11.39 -16.32 4.15
C PHE A 22 -10.76 -15.25 5.05
N ARG A 23 -9.42 -15.18 5.15
CA ARG A 23 -8.73 -14.14 5.93
C ARG A 23 -9.05 -12.74 5.43
N LEU A 24 -9.06 -12.56 4.12
CA LEU A 24 -9.50 -11.34 3.45
C LEU A 24 -10.91 -10.93 3.86
N ALA A 25 -11.85 -11.88 3.77
CA ALA A 25 -13.24 -11.64 4.12
C ALA A 25 -13.42 -11.26 5.61
N GLU A 26 -12.57 -11.76 6.51
CA GLU A 26 -12.57 -11.36 7.91
C GLU A 26 -11.94 -9.98 8.12
N LEU A 27 -10.80 -9.68 7.48
CA LEU A 27 -10.14 -8.37 7.55
C LEU A 27 -11.06 -7.24 7.08
N VAL A 28 -11.80 -7.45 5.99
CA VAL A 28 -12.77 -6.47 5.46
C VAL A 28 -13.88 -6.14 6.47
N LYS A 29 -14.16 -7.02 7.44
CA LYS A 29 -15.14 -6.77 8.51
C LYS A 29 -14.59 -5.96 9.66
N GLU A 30 -13.27 -5.86 9.84
CA GLU A 30 -12.66 -5.18 11.00
C GLU A 30 -13.14 -3.73 11.19
N PRO A 31 -13.26 -2.89 10.13
CA PRO A 31 -13.78 -1.53 10.29
C PRO A 31 -15.20 -1.50 10.87
N MET A 32 -16.04 -2.46 10.46
CA MET A 32 -17.42 -2.59 10.96
C MET A 32 -17.45 -3.04 12.42
N VAL A 33 -16.54 -3.93 12.82
CA VAL A 33 -16.41 -4.36 14.23
C VAL A 33 -15.96 -3.19 15.10
N LEU A 34 -15.04 -2.36 14.62
CA LEU A 34 -14.52 -1.20 15.34
C LEU A 34 -15.57 -0.11 15.53
N ILE A 35 -16.30 0.25 14.46
CA ILE A 35 -17.37 1.24 14.59
C ILE A 35 -18.47 0.74 15.51
N GLN A 36 -18.82 -0.55 15.44
CA GLN A 36 -19.79 -1.14 16.35
C GLN A 36 -19.31 -1.06 17.81
N GLY A 37 -18.05 -1.42 18.09
CA GLY A 37 -17.48 -1.30 19.43
C GLY A 37 -17.47 0.13 19.96
N LEU A 38 -17.15 1.11 19.11
CA LEU A 38 -17.23 2.53 19.47
C LEU A 38 -18.69 2.98 19.73
N SER A 39 -19.63 2.48 18.93
CA SER A 39 -21.07 2.71 19.12
C SER A 39 -21.57 2.16 20.46
N ASP A 40 -21.13 0.94 20.81
CA ASP A 40 -21.49 0.28 22.06
C ASP A 40 -20.89 1.01 23.26
N LEU A 41 -19.66 1.53 23.16
CA LEU A 41 -19.07 2.39 24.17
C LEU A 41 -19.89 3.65 24.39
N CYS A 42 -20.35 4.32 23.34
CA CYS A 42 -21.24 5.48 23.46
C CYS A 42 -22.56 5.13 24.17
N LEU A 43 -23.10 3.94 23.90
CA LEU A 43 -24.30 3.42 24.55
C LEU A 43 -24.05 3.15 26.04
N TYR A 44 -22.94 2.52 26.41
CA TYR A 44 -22.61 2.26 27.80
C TYR A 44 -22.33 3.55 28.58
N ILE A 45 -21.59 4.49 27.99
CA ILE A 45 -21.29 5.78 28.61
C ILE A 45 -22.58 6.57 28.82
N GLY A 46 -23.46 6.65 27.81
CA GLY A 46 -24.73 7.35 27.95
C GLY A 46 -25.64 6.68 28.98
N LYS A 47 -25.70 5.35 29.03
CA LYS A 47 -26.51 4.63 30.02
C LYS A 47 -26.05 4.84 31.47
N TYR A 48 -24.73 4.86 31.72
CA TYR A 48 -24.18 4.85 33.08
C TYR A 48 -23.71 6.22 33.58
N MET A 49 -23.41 7.16 32.69
CA MET A 49 -22.82 8.45 33.06
C MET A 49 -23.62 9.67 32.57
N PHE A 50 -24.49 9.51 31.58
CA PHE A 50 -25.26 10.62 30.99
C PHE A 50 -26.72 10.20 30.74
N ASP A 51 -27.31 10.69 29.64
CA ASP A 51 -28.69 10.49 29.25
C ASP A 51 -28.82 9.92 27.82
N PRO A 52 -30.03 9.52 27.39
CA PRO A 52 -30.25 9.00 26.04
C PRO A 52 -29.93 10.00 24.92
N ASP A 53 -30.08 11.30 25.16
CA ASP A 53 -29.78 12.34 24.18
C ASP A 53 -28.27 12.41 23.90
N PHE A 54 -27.45 12.26 24.96
CA PHE A 54 -26.00 12.09 24.82
C PHE A 54 -25.66 10.87 23.96
N THR A 55 -26.30 9.71 24.17
CA THR A 55 -26.05 8.51 23.34
C THR A 55 -26.35 8.77 21.87
N LEU A 56 -27.46 9.44 21.55
CA LEU A 56 -27.83 9.74 20.17
C LEU A 56 -26.79 10.63 19.49
N VAL A 57 -26.41 11.73 20.14
CA VAL A 57 -25.46 12.71 19.59
C VAL A 57 -24.05 12.11 19.47
N SER A 58 -23.59 11.40 20.51
CA SER A 58 -22.25 10.80 20.52
C SER A 58 -22.09 9.72 19.45
N ARG A 59 -23.07 8.83 19.27
CA ARG A 59 -23.02 7.79 18.22
C ARG A 59 -22.94 8.40 16.82
N LEU A 60 -23.77 9.40 16.52
CA LEU A 60 -23.72 10.11 15.23
C LEU A 60 -22.36 10.79 15.01
N LYS A 61 -21.83 11.47 16.03
CA LYS A 61 -20.55 12.18 15.92
C LYS A 61 -19.38 11.22 15.73
N VAL A 62 -19.39 10.10 16.45
CA VAL A 62 -18.38 9.05 16.34
C VAL A 62 -18.44 8.39 14.97
N GLU A 63 -19.63 8.10 14.45
CA GLU A 63 -19.79 7.53 13.12
C GLU A 63 -19.28 8.46 12.01
N GLU A 64 -19.68 9.73 12.00
CA GLU A 64 -19.17 10.72 11.05
C GLU A 64 -17.64 10.84 11.12
N THR A 65 -17.10 10.93 12.35
CA THR A 65 -15.67 11.11 12.55
C THR A 65 -14.89 9.87 12.12
N PHE A 66 -15.37 8.68 12.51
CA PHE A 66 -14.75 7.42 12.14
C PHE A 66 -14.75 7.24 10.63
N GLN A 67 -15.91 7.42 9.96
CA GLN A 67 -15.98 7.30 8.51
C GLN A 67 -15.01 8.27 7.85
N LYS A 68 -15.01 9.55 8.24
CA LYS A 68 -14.09 10.54 7.65
C LYS A 68 -12.62 10.13 7.85
N THR A 69 -12.20 9.89 9.09
CA THR A 69 -10.80 9.56 9.41
C THR A 69 -10.37 8.24 8.79
N PHE A 70 -11.25 7.25 8.76
CA PHE A 70 -10.98 5.96 8.13
C PHE A 70 -10.76 6.09 6.63
N HIS A 71 -11.66 6.76 5.91
CA HIS A 71 -11.52 6.96 4.46
C HIS A 71 -10.27 7.78 4.15
N GLU A 72 -9.99 8.85 4.90
CA GLU A 72 -8.76 9.64 4.74
C GLU A 72 -7.53 8.77 4.93
N ALA A 73 -7.46 7.96 6.01
CA ALA A 73 -6.36 7.05 6.25
C ALA A 73 -6.18 6.03 5.09
N CYS A 74 -7.27 5.50 4.55
CA CYS A 74 -7.22 4.60 3.39
C CYS A 74 -6.59 5.30 2.18
N TYR A 75 -7.04 6.51 1.85
CA TYR A 75 -6.47 7.27 0.74
C TYR A 75 -4.99 7.57 0.97
N TYR A 76 -4.57 7.95 2.18
CA TYR A 76 -3.15 8.15 2.50
C TYR A 76 -2.35 6.87 2.22
N CYS A 77 -2.81 5.71 2.69
CA CYS A 77 -2.12 4.44 2.47
C CYS A 77 -1.98 4.12 0.97
N TYR A 78 -3.04 4.28 0.17
CA TYR A 78 -2.96 4.01 -1.28
C TYR A 78 -2.05 5.00 -2.02
N LEU A 79 -2.08 6.28 -1.66
CA LEU A 79 -1.17 7.28 -2.25
C LEU A 79 0.29 6.98 -1.90
N GLU A 80 0.54 6.57 -0.66
CA GLU A 80 1.86 6.10 -0.24
C GLU A 80 2.31 4.88 -1.06
N GLN A 81 1.42 3.91 -1.29
CA GLN A 81 1.72 2.73 -2.11
C GLN A 81 2.07 3.11 -3.56
N LEU A 82 1.44 4.17 -4.09
CA LEU A 82 1.76 4.73 -5.40
C LEU A 82 3.04 5.57 -5.43
N GLY A 83 3.74 5.70 -4.31
CA GLY A 83 4.98 6.46 -4.22
C GLY A 83 4.77 7.98 -4.18
N ILE A 84 3.54 8.45 -3.94
CA ILE A 84 3.26 9.88 -3.78
C ILE A 84 3.68 10.29 -2.37
N PRO A 85 4.65 11.21 -2.20
CA PRO A 85 5.17 11.50 -0.87
C PRO A 85 4.15 12.28 -0.05
N THR A 86 3.93 11.85 1.19
CA THR A 86 2.95 12.46 2.11
C THR A 86 3.24 13.92 2.42
N GLU A 87 4.49 14.35 2.27
CA GLU A 87 4.96 15.72 2.44
C GLU A 87 4.29 16.70 1.46
N PHE A 88 3.83 16.22 0.31
CA PHE A 88 3.11 17.03 -0.68
C PHE A 88 1.64 17.22 -0.34
N LEU A 89 1.10 16.44 0.61
CA LEU A 89 -0.31 16.50 0.95
C LEU A 89 -0.60 17.72 1.84
N PRO A 90 -1.59 18.56 1.49
CA PRO A 90 -1.94 19.72 2.29
C PRO A 90 -2.53 19.32 3.64
N GLN A 91 -2.32 20.17 4.67
CA GLN A 91 -2.85 19.94 6.02
C GLN A 91 -4.38 19.98 6.08
N GLU A 92 -5.01 20.60 5.08
CA GLU A 92 -6.47 20.77 4.98
C GLU A 92 -7.19 19.48 4.52
N GLY A 93 -6.44 18.49 4.04
CA GLY A 93 -6.95 17.19 3.59
C GLY A 93 -6.47 16.82 2.19
N ILE A 94 -6.80 15.59 1.76
CA ILE A 94 -6.35 15.08 0.46
C ILE A 94 -7.14 15.76 -0.68
N PRO A 95 -6.47 16.31 -1.71
CA PRO A 95 -7.12 16.88 -2.88
C PRO A 95 -8.02 15.87 -3.61
N ASP A 96 -9.16 16.33 -4.13
CA ASP A 96 -10.11 15.44 -4.81
C ASP A 96 -9.51 14.77 -6.06
N THR A 97 -8.54 15.40 -6.72
CA THR A 97 -7.76 14.80 -7.82
C THR A 97 -7.05 13.52 -7.38
N LEU A 98 -6.48 13.49 -6.17
CA LEU A 98 -5.78 12.32 -5.64
C LEU A 98 -6.76 11.26 -5.11
N LYS A 99 -7.92 11.67 -4.60
CA LYS A 99 -8.99 10.71 -4.24
C LYS A 99 -9.54 10.00 -5.48
N GLN A 100 -9.78 10.73 -6.57
CA GLN A 100 -10.22 10.16 -7.85
C GLN A 100 -9.20 9.17 -8.41
N LEU A 101 -7.90 9.49 -8.30
CA LEU A 101 -6.82 8.57 -8.64
C LEU A 101 -6.95 7.24 -7.91
N VAL A 102 -7.01 7.26 -6.57
CA VAL A 102 -7.12 6.05 -5.75
C VAL A 102 -8.38 5.27 -6.10
N ASN A 103 -9.53 5.94 -6.23
CA ASN A 103 -10.79 5.27 -6.58
C ASN A 103 -10.72 4.57 -7.95
N SER A 104 -10.17 5.25 -8.97
CA SER A 104 -10.00 4.67 -10.30
C SER A 104 -9.07 3.45 -10.28
N LEU A 105 -7.99 3.51 -9.50
CA LEU A 105 -7.03 2.41 -9.35
C LEU A 105 -7.68 1.21 -8.65
N VAL A 106 -8.40 1.44 -7.55
CA VAL A 106 -9.08 0.37 -6.81
C VAL A 106 -10.11 -0.33 -7.70
N VAL A 107 -10.86 0.41 -8.52
CA VAL A 107 -11.79 -0.17 -9.50
C VAL A 107 -11.03 -1.01 -10.53
N LEU A 108 -9.93 -0.50 -11.10
CA LEU A 108 -9.12 -1.21 -12.08
C LEU A 108 -8.52 -2.51 -11.50
N VAL A 109 -7.96 -2.46 -10.29
CA VAL A 109 -7.39 -3.62 -9.59
C VAL A 109 -8.46 -4.66 -9.31
N ASN A 110 -9.63 -4.24 -8.82
CA ASN A 110 -10.75 -5.15 -8.55
C ASN A 110 -11.29 -5.81 -9.83
N LYS A 111 -11.24 -5.12 -10.98
CA LYS A 111 -11.67 -5.67 -12.28
C LYS A 111 -10.66 -6.64 -12.88
N ARG A 112 -9.39 -6.48 -12.54
CA ARG A 112 -8.28 -7.30 -13.05
C ARG A 112 -7.75 -8.29 -12.00
N SER A 113 -8.42 -8.47 -10.87
CA SER A 113 -7.95 -9.27 -9.72
C SER A 113 -7.43 -10.65 -10.13
N ASP A 114 -8.16 -11.32 -11.02
CA ASP A 114 -7.88 -12.70 -11.43
C ASP A 114 -6.59 -12.82 -12.26
N ARG A 115 -6.19 -11.75 -12.96
CA ARG A 115 -4.96 -11.67 -13.76
C ARG A 115 -3.78 -11.09 -12.98
N LEU A 116 -4.05 -10.38 -11.88
CA LEU A 116 -3.03 -9.70 -11.07
C LEU A 116 -2.42 -10.61 -9.99
N CYS A 117 -3.13 -11.66 -9.60
CA CYS A 117 -2.68 -12.67 -8.64
C CYS A 117 -1.95 -13.83 -9.33
N CYS A 118 -0.77 -13.59 -9.91
CA CYS A 118 0.10 -14.66 -10.44
C CYS A 118 1.31 -14.90 -9.52
N PRO A 119 1.44 -16.07 -8.88
CA PRO A 119 2.49 -16.37 -7.89
C PRO A 119 3.85 -16.79 -8.48
N ASP A 120 3.98 -16.85 -9.81
CA ASP A 120 5.09 -17.52 -10.52
C ASP A 120 5.86 -16.62 -11.50
N THR A 121 5.93 -15.31 -11.27
CA THR A 121 6.96 -14.50 -11.93
C THR A 121 8.32 -14.78 -11.27
N ALA A 122 9.32 -15.13 -12.09
CA ALA A 122 10.68 -15.37 -11.63
C ALA A 122 11.22 -14.16 -10.85
N CYS A 123 12.12 -14.41 -9.90
CA CYS A 123 12.81 -13.37 -9.13
C CYS A 123 13.64 -12.48 -10.09
N GLY A 124 13.05 -11.39 -10.57
CA GLY A 124 13.69 -10.46 -11.51
C GLY A 124 12.72 -9.66 -12.36
N ASP A 125 11.56 -10.23 -12.70
CA ASP A 125 10.54 -9.55 -13.52
C ASP A 125 9.49 -8.85 -12.65
N ASP A 126 9.01 -7.69 -13.11
CA ASP A 126 7.94 -6.94 -12.45
C ASP A 126 6.66 -7.80 -12.43
N SER A 127 6.05 -7.98 -11.25
CA SER A 127 4.76 -8.66 -11.11
C SER A 127 3.67 -7.98 -11.95
N PRO A 128 2.57 -8.67 -12.28
CA PRO A 128 1.49 -8.08 -13.08
C PRO A 128 0.95 -6.76 -12.48
N LEU A 129 0.90 -6.65 -11.15
CA LEU A 129 0.49 -5.42 -10.47
C LEU A 129 1.55 -4.32 -10.53
N GLN A 130 2.83 -4.65 -10.35
CA GLN A 130 3.93 -3.69 -10.53
C GLN A 130 3.95 -3.16 -11.97
N SER A 131 3.90 -4.07 -12.95
CA SER A 131 3.87 -3.74 -14.37
C SER A 131 2.68 -2.84 -14.71
N LEU A 132 1.48 -3.13 -14.19
CA LEU A 132 0.29 -2.30 -14.39
C LEU A 132 0.47 -0.87 -13.89
N VAL A 133 0.95 -0.71 -12.66
CA VAL A 133 1.11 0.62 -12.04
C VAL A 133 2.26 1.40 -12.69
N VAL A 134 3.37 0.73 -12.98
CA VAL A 134 4.50 1.34 -13.70
C VAL A 134 4.07 1.79 -15.10
N GLU A 135 3.28 0.99 -15.81
CA GLU A 135 2.76 1.35 -17.13
C GLU A 135 1.83 2.56 -17.06
N LEU A 136 0.91 2.61 -16.08
CA LEU A 136 0.06 3.79 -15.84
C LEU A 136 0.89 5.06 -15.58
N ILE A 137 1.95 4.95 -14.78
CA ILE A 137 2.86 6.06 -14.47
C ILE A 137 3.64 6.50 -15.71
N ARG A 138 4.18 5.58 -16.51
CA ARG A 138 4.96 5.91 -17.72
C ARG A 138 4.10 6.51 -18.81
N GLN A 139 2.92 5.95 -19.06
CA GLN A 139 2.00 6.47 -20.07
C GLN A 139 1.46 7.86 -19.71
N SER A 140 1.19 8.10 -18.43
CA SER A 140 0.77 9.44 -17.97
C SER A 140 1.90 10.49 -18.02
N GLN A 141 3.15 10.05 -18.17
CA GLN A 141 4.32 10.92 -18.43
C GLN A 141 4.63 11.10 -19.93
N ALA A 142 3.77 10.63 -20.83
CA ALA A 142 3.96 10.64 -22.29
C ALA A 142 5.19 9.86 -22.78
N GLN A 143 5.66 8.86 -22.02
CA GLN A 143 6.64 7.90 -22.52
C GLN A 143 5.88 6.84 -23.36
N THR A 144 5.94 6.94 -24.69
CA THR A 144 5.32 5.98 -25.61
C THR A 144 6.05 4.64 -25.56
N HIS A 145 5.60 3.75 -24.69
CA HIS A 145 5.85 2.32 -24.81
C HIS A 145 4.72 1.67 -25.60
N PRO A 146 5.01 0.64 -26.41
CA PRO A 146 3.97 -0.08 -27.13
C PRO A 146 3.05 -0.76 -26.12
N LEU A 147 1.75 -0.44 -26.20
CA LEU A 147 0.71 -1.07 -25.39
C LEU A 147 0.61 -2.55 -25.74
N ASP A 148 0.35 -3.36 -24.72
CA ASP A 148 -0.24 -4.67 -24.92
C ASP A 148 -1.67 -4.46 -25.44
N ASN A 149 -2.07 -5.15 -26.52
CA ASN A 149 -3.35 -4.92 -27.24
C ASN A 149 -4.60 -4.96 -26.34
N ASP A 150 -4.51 -5.67 -25.20
CA ASP A 150 -5.58 -5.81 -24.19
C ASP A 150 -5.82 -4.52 -23.37
N ALA A 151 -4.81 -3.65 -23.22
CA ALA A 151 -4.90 -2.46 -22.38
C ALA A 151 -5.56 -1.26 -23.09
N GLU A 152 -5.45 -1.14 -24.42
CA GLU A 152 -6.10 -0.07 -25.21
C GLU A 152 -7.63 -0.15 -25.21
N HIS A 153 -8.19 -1.34 -24.96
CA HIS A 153 -9.63 -1.58 -25.04
C HIS A 153 -10.33 -1.58 -23.66
N ASP A 154 -9.58 -1.43 -22.57
CA ASP A 154 -10.13 -1.41 -21.22
C ASP A 154 -10.50 0.03 -20.80
N VAL A 155 -11.81 0.26 -20.64
CA VAL A 155 -12.37 1.54 -20.20
C VAL A 155 -11.83 1.94 -18.82
N HIS A 156 -11.64 0.98 -17.91
CA HIS A 156 -11.13 1.26 -16.57
C HIS A 156 -9.65 1.60 -16.58
N PHE A 157 -8.88 1.04 -17.52
CA PHE A 157 -7.47 1.41 -17.69
C PHE A 157 -7.34 2.84 -18.22
N THR A 158 -8.12 3.19 -19.23
CA THR A 158 -8.17 4.55 -19.79
C THR A 158 -8.59 5.58 -18.74
N GLU A 159 -9.60 5.25 -17.92
CA GLU A 159 -10.06 6.11 -16.83
C GLU A 159 -8.97 6.31 -15.76
N ALA A 160 -8.33 5.22 -15.33
CA ALA A 160 -7.22 5.30 -14.39
C ALA A 160 -6.05 6.14 -14.96
N GLN A 161 -5.66 5.91 -16.22
CA GLN A 161 -4.61 6.67 -16.89
C GLN A 161 -4.90 8.19 -16.91
N LEU A 162 -6.15 8.57 -17.17
CA LEU A 162 -6.56 9.97 -17.16
C LEU A 162 -6.48 10.57 -15.74
N CYS A 163 -6.88 9.83 -14.72
CA CYS A 163 -6.71 10.22 -13.32
C CYS A 163 -5.23 10.34 -12.92
N PHE A 164 -4.38 9.41 -13.33
CA PHE A 164 -2.92 9.46 -13.15
C PHE A 164 -2.32 10.70 -13.82
N SER A 165 -2.75 11.01 -15.05
CA SER A 165 -2.26 12.18 -15.78
C SER A 165 -2.61 13.49 -15.06
N ARG A 166 -3.83 13.59 -14.51
CA ARG A 166 -4.26 14.75 -13.70
C ARG A 166 -3.48 14.84 -12.39
N ALA A 167 -3.23 13.70 -11.73
CA ALA A 167 -2.46 13.65 -10.49
C ALA A 167 -0.99 14.05 -10.71
N ILE A 168 -0.35 13.57 -11.77
CA ILE A 168 1.02 13.96 -12.16
C ILE A 168 1.07 15.44 -12.49
N HIS A 169 0.08 15.98 -13.19
CA HIS A 169 0.02 17.41 -13.47
C HIS A 169 -0.07 18.23 -12.17
N TRP A 170 -0.92 17.81 -11.24
CA TRP A 170 -1.02 18.43 -9.91
C TRP A 170 0.30 18.36 -9.13
N LEU A 171 0.94 17.18 -9.08
CA LEU A 171 2.23 16.98 -8.44
C LEU A 171 3.33 17.84 -9.06
N THR A 172 3.33 17.98 -10.39
CA THR A 172 4.27 18.82 -11.12
C THR A 172 4.11 20.28 -10.73
N GLN A 173 2.87 20.79 -10.69
CA GLN A 173 2.59 22.16 -10.26
C GLN A 173 3.03 22.41 -8.81
N ASP A 174 2.74 21.49 -7.89
CA ASP A 174 3.13 21.64 -6.48
C ASP A 174 4.66 21.56 -6.30
N SER A 175 5.31 20.68 -7.05
CA SER A 175 6.78 20.55 -7.06
C SER A 175 7.47 21.81 -7.56
N ILE A 176 6.95 22.45 -8.62
CA ILE A 176 7.46 23.72 -9.12
C ILE A 176 7.34 24.81 -8.05
N ARG A 177 6.22 24.87 -7.32
CA ARG A 177 6.03 25.82 -6.21
C ARG A 177 7.04 25.59 -5.08
N ARG A 178 7.39 24.34 -4.81
CA ARG A 178 8.36 23.93 -3.77
C ARG A 178 9.81 23.90 -4.24
N GLN A 179 10.09 24.25 -5.50
CA GLN A 179 11.42 24.19 -6.13
C GLN A 179 12.05 22.78 -6.13
N ILE A 180 11.22 21.74 -6.25
CA ILE A 180 11.64 20.34 -6.31
C ILE A 180 11.80 19.92 -7.79
N ASN A 181 12.82 19.11 -8.07
CA ASN A 181 13.03 18.57 -9.41
C ASN A 181 11.94 17.53 -9.75
N VAL A 182 11.08 17.88 -10.70
CA VAL A 182 9.95 17.04 -11.15
C VAL A 182 10.44 15.70 -11.71
N SER A 183 11.57 15.69 -12.42
CA SER A 183 12.10 14.46 -13.03
C SER A 183 12.60 13.47 -11.99
N SER A 184 13.26 13.95 -10.91
CA SER A 184 13.68 13.07 -9.83
C SER A 184 12.47 12.55 -9.05
N LEU A 185 11.49 13.41 -8.77
CA LEU A 185 10.27 13.02 -8.07
C LEU A 185 9.50 11.91 -8.81
N LEU A 186 9.32 12.05 -10.12
CA LEU A 186 8.59 11.04 -10.91
C LEU A 186 9.33 9.70 -10.98
N LYS A 187 10.67 9.73 -11.05
CA LYS A 187 11.50 8.51 -10.96
C LYS A 187 11.42 7.86 -9.58
N GLU A 188 11.41 8.65 -8.52
CA GLU A 188 11.25 8.16 -7.15
C GLU A 188 9.86 7.56 -6.94
N MET A 189 8.81 8.20 -7.46
CA MET A 189 7.44 7.69 -7.42
C MET A 189 7.33 6.30 -8.09
N GLU A 190 7.89 6.15 -9.30
CA GLU A 190 7.94 4.85 -10.00
C GLU A 190 8.71 3.80 -9.20
N ASN A 191 9.89 4.16 -8.66
CA ASN A 191 10.72 3.23 -7.88
C ASN A 191 10.05 2.81 -6.58
N HIS A 192 9.40 3.75 -5.88
CA HIS A 192 8.64 3.47 -4.67
C HIS A 192 7.44 2.57 -4.97
N ALA A 193 6.66 2.88 -6.01
CA ALA A 193 5.54 2.03 -6.42
C ALA A 193 6.02 0.61 -6.77
N ARG A 194 7.11 0.49 -7.55
CA ARG A 194 7.69 -0.81 -7.89
C ARG A 194 8.09 -1.59 -6.63
N LYS A 195 8.84 -1.00 -5.71
CA LYS A 195 9.31 -1.70 -4.51
C LYS A 195 8.18 -2.03 -3.53
N ARG A 196 7.21 -1.14 -3.36
CA ARG A 196 6.08 -1.30 -2.45
C ARG A 196 5.02 -2.27 -2.96
N LEU A 197 4.95 -2.50 -4.26
CA LEU A 197 4.06 -3.49 -4.88
C LEU A 197 4.77 -4.81 -5.20
N GLN A 198 6.07 -4.93 -4.92
CA GLN A 198 6.85 -6.12 -5.19
C GLN A 198 6.36 -7.32 -4.36
N PRO A 199 6.12 -8.49 -4.98
CA PRO A 199 5.91 -9.73 -4.26
C PRO A 199 7.10 -10.04 -3.34
N ARG A 200 6.80 -10.57 -2.18
CA ARG A 200 7.74 -10.88 -1.10
C ARG A 200 7.81 -12.38 -0.82
N LYS A 201 7.53 -13.23 -1.81
CA LYS A 201 7.74 -14.69 -1.74
C LYS A 201 9.12 -15.05 -1.17
N TRP A 202 10.14 -14.28 -1.51
CA TRP A 202 11.51 -14.42 -1.01
C TRP A 202 11.68 -14.14 0.50
N LEU A 203 10.80 -13.34 1.11
CA LEU A 203 10.66 -13.19 2.57
C LEU A 203 9.86 -14.33 3.22
N GLY A 204 9.34 -15.26 2.44
CA GLY A 204 8.67 -16.44 2.94
C GLY A 204 9.60 -17.31 3.77
N LYS A 205 9.06 -17.97 4.80
CA LYS A 205 9.83 -18.81 5.72
C LYS A 205 10.73 -19.83 4.99
N ALA A 206 10.21 -20.47 3.94
CA ALA A 206 10.96 -21.47 3.17
C ALA A 206 12.17 -20.85 2.47
N CYS A 207 11.98 -19.77 1.71
CA CYS A 207 13.05 -19.07 1.01
C CYS A 207 14.09 -18.48 1.97
N LEU A 208 13.66 -17.86 3.07
CA LEU A 208 14.59 -17.36 4.09
C LEU A 208 15.38 -18.49 4.75
N SER A 209 14.74 -19.63 5.02
CA SER A 209 15.44 -20.79 5.61
C SER A 209 16.47 -21.38 4.65
N GLU A 210 16.15 -21.41 3.35
CA GLU A 210 17.05 -21.85 2.29
C GLU A 210 18.24 -20.89 2.14
N GLU A 211 18.00 -19.57 2.10
CA GLU A 211 19.08 -18.57 2.06
C GLU A 211 20.00 -18.67 3.27
N ILE A 212 19.43 -18.82 4.48
CA ILE A 212 20.21 -19.04 5.72
C ILE A 212 21.03 -20.33 5.62
N ALA A 213 20.46 -21.41 5.12
CA ALA A 213 21.16 -22.68 4.95
C ALA A 213 22.31 -22.56 3.93
N SER A 214 22.10 -21.88 2.80
CA SER A 214 23.15 -21.62 1.82
C SER A 214 24.31 -20.81 2.40
N LEU A 215 24.02 -19.75 3.17
CA LEU A 215 25.06 -18.96 3.84
C LEU A 215 25.84 -19.78 4.89
N LEU A 216 25.15 -20.68 5.61
CA LEU A 216 25.78 -21.60 6.55
C LEU A 216 26.69 -22.59 5.85
N ASP A 217 26.28 -23.13 4.71
CA ASP A 217 27.08 -24.08 3.92
C ASP A 217 28.30 -23.39 3.30
N GLU A 218 28.11 -22.21 2.68
CA GLU A 218 29.17 -21.44 2.01
C GLU A 218 30.25 -20.89 2.97
N HIS A 219 29.88 -20.58 4.20
CA HIS A 219 30.79 -19.98 5.19
C HIS A 219 30.99 -20.84 6.44
N SER A 220 30.65 -22.13 6.37
CA SER A 220 30.78 -23.11 7.46
C SER A 220 32.18 -23.13 8.09
N ASP A 221 33.22 -22.98 7.27
CA ASP A 221 34.61 -23.06 7.70
C ASP A 221 35.16 -21.75 8.30
N ASN A 222 34.45 -20.63 8.13
CA ASN A 222 34.93 -19.31 8.58
C ASN A 222 33.85 -18.52 9.34
N PRO A 223 33.89 -18.53 10.69
CA PRO A 223 32.91 -17.83 11.51
C PRO A 223 32.94 -16.31 11.35
N TYR A 224 34.05 -15.72 10.86
CA TYR A 224 34.13 -14.29 10.58
C TYR A 224 33.29 -13.93 9.34
N TYR A 225 33.47 -14.65 8.22
CA TYR A 225 32.71 -14.40 6.99
C TYR A 225 31.23 -14.73 7.15
N LEU A 226 30.90 -15.78 7.91
CA LEU A 226 29.51 -16.10 8.23
C LEU A 226 28.81 -14.95 8.97
N ARG A 227 29.51 -14.31 9.93
CA ARG A 227 28.99 -13.18 10.68
C ARG A 227 28.80 -11.94 9.81
N GLU A 228 29.72 -11.70 8.88
CA GLU A 228 29.64 -10.62 7.89
C GLU A 228 28.44 -10.84 6.95
N ALA A 229 28.29 -12.04 6.39
CA ALA A 229 27.17 -12.39 5.51
C ALA A 229 25.80 -12.23 6.19
N PHE A 230 25.66 -12.67 7.45
CA PHE A 230 24.42 -12.43 8.20
C PHE A 230 24.18 -10.96 8.52
N SER A 231 25.24 -10.18 8.77
CA SER A 231 25.13 -8.74 8.97
C SER A 231 24.66 -8.02 7.70
N ASP A 232 25.18 -8.42 6.54
CA ASP A 232 24.78 -7.89 5.24
C ASP A 232 23.34 -8.26 4.90
N MET A 233 22.95 -9.53 5.11
CA MET A 233 21.57 -9.97 4.98
C MET A 233 20.64 -9.14 5.88
N GLY A 234 21.00 -8.94 7.14
CA GLY A 234 20.23 -8.12 8.09
C GLY A 234 20.09 -6.67 7.64
N THR A 235 21.17 -6.07 7.12
CA THR A 235 21.17 -4.70 6.61
C THR A 235 20.29 -4.56 5.37
N ARG A 236 20.37 -5.51 4.44
CA ARG A 236 19.52 -5.59 3.24
C ARG A 236 18.05 -5.72 3.62
N MET A 237 17.71 -6.58 4.58
CA MET A 237 16.35 -6.75 5.08
C MET A 237 15.81 -5.46 5.70
N GLN A 238 16.64 -4.79 6.51
CA GLN A 238 16.22 -3.56 7.18
C GLN A 238 16.00 -2.42 6.19
N ALA A 239 16.87 -2.29 5.18
CA ALA A 239 16.72 -1.30 4.12
C ALA A 239 15.41 -1.54 3.34
N PHE A 240 15.17 -2.79 2.92
CA PHE A 240 13.93 -3.17 2.26
C PHE A 240 12.70 -2.86 3.13
N SER A 241 12.74 -3.24 4.41
CA SER A 241 11.64 -3.00 5.33
C SER A 241 11.29 -1.51 5.45
N ARG A 242 12.27 -0.62 5.54
CA ARG A 242 12.03 0.82 5.64
C ARG A 242 11.39 1.39 4.38
N GLU A 243 11.76 0.85 3.23
CA GLU A 243 11.28 1.35 1.93
C GLU A 243 9.91 0.78 1.57
N ALA A 244 9.68 -0.50 1.85
CA ALA A 244 8.48 -1.23 1.50
C ALA A 244 7.31 -1.02 2.48
N PHE A 245 7.61 -0.76 3.77
CA PHE A 245 6.59 -0.50 4.81
C PHE A 245 6.56 0.97 5.25
N GLY A 246 7.39 1.83 4.66
CA GLY A 246 7.55 3.22 5.07
C GLY A 246 8.24 3.37 6.44
N HIS A 247 8.17 4.58 6.99
CA HIS A 247 8.60 4.84 8.36
C HIS A 247 7.59 4.25 9.34
N VAL A 248 7.70 2.94 9.58
CA VAL A 248 7.22 2.37 10.83
C VAL A 248 8.16 2.88 11.91
N ASN A 249 7.96 4.12 12.35
CA ASN A 249 8.47 4.51 13.66
C ASN A 249 7.83 3.51 14.62
N PRO A 250 8.61 2.62 15.27
CA PRO A 250 8.03 1.86 16.35
C PRO A 250 7.47 2.93 17.28
N VAL A 251 6.16 2.89 17.51
CA VAL A 251 5.56 3.64 18.60
C VAL A 251 6.28 3.09 19.82
N ARG A 252 7.36 3.75 20.23
CA ARG A 252 7.84 3.69 21.60
C ARG A 252 6.65 4.25 22.35
N ILE A 253 5.81 3.34 22.84
CA ILE A 253 4.87 3.64 23.91
C ILE A 253 5.78 4.25 24.98
N ALA A 254 5.75 5.57 25.07
CA ALA A 254 6.34 6.27 26.19
C ALA A 254 5.49 5.83 27.38
N VAL A 255 6.06 4.91 28.16
CA VAL A 255 5.61 4.61 29.51
C VAL A 255 5.94 5.81 30.38
#